data_AF-A0A9P5YZ32-F1
#
_entry.id   AF-A0A9P5YZ32-F1
#
_cell.length_a   1.000
_cell.length_b   1.000
_cell.length_c   1.000
_cell.angle_alpha   90.00
_cell.angle_beta   90.00
_cell.angle_gamma   90.00
#
_symmetry.space_group_name_H-M   'P 1'
#
loop_
_entity.id
_entity.type
_entity.pdbx_description
1 polymer ?
#
loop_
_entity_poly.entity_id
_entity_poly.type
_entity_poly.pdbx_seq_one_letter_code
_entity_poly.pdbx_strand_id
1 'polypeptide(L)'
;MSKNIPRTTNQLNYHRPKIRWNEARIPQLSQESKQCLRNLVAYRAPKQRLKFPRSRCAAVLVALFVGRQGDLYVLLNRRSSTLRTYAGDTSLPGGKVDPTDKSIEDTARREAFEEIGLPRDRTKVPLLCILEPFLAAELIVTPVVVLILDNTLRPILNADEVASLFSHPLISFLSSNPPFPSEPDTLEVPYHTSYDHKGSEPTMSTFRVHKFLTGREAGGIKPVFGLTAAMMIRVATIGYGREPDFEVHPPNASTTTERMAWALLNRPAFRKACEEEGVDMRTAKRVVEEFMKKKRRKEGASKL
;
A
#
# COMPACT_ATOMS: atom_id res chain seq x y z
N MET A 1 -2.93 -49.20 27.05
CA MET A 1 -2.23 -47.91 27.14
C MET A 1 -2.66 -47.04 25.97
N SER A 2 -3.62 -46.14 26.20
CA SER A 2 -4.16 -45.25 25.15
C SER A 2 -3.19 -44.11 24.93
N LYS A 3 -2.64 -43.98 23.72
CA LYS A 3 -1.75 -42.89 23.34
C LYS A 3 -2.59 -41.61 23.17
N ASN A 4 -2.37 -40.63 24.04
CA ASN A 4 -2.91 -39.28 23.90
C ASN A 4 -2.46 -38.70 22.56
N ILE A 5 -3.39 -38.60 21.62
CA ILE A 5 -3.22 -37.81 20.40
C ILE A 5 -3.36 -36.35 20.83
N PRO A 6 -2.32 -35.50 20.68
CA PRO A 6 -2.46 -34.08 21.00
C PRO A 6 -3.55 -33.48 20.10
N ARG A 7 -4.52 -32.82 20.72
CA ARG A 7 -5.58 -32.08 20.02
C ARG A 7 -4.92 -31.12 19.04
N THR A 8 -5.21 -31.29 17.75
CA THR A 8 -4.81 -30.38 16.67
C THR A 8 -5.21 -28.95 17.05
N THR A 9 -4.22 -28.11 17.31
CA THR A 9 -4.43 -26.69 17.60
C THR A 9 -4.91 -26.03 16.32
N ASN A 10 -6.22 -25.85 16.19
CA ASN A 10 -6.83 -25.25 15.01
C ASN A 10 -6.37 -23.79 14.87
N GLN A 11 -5.48 -23.50 13.91
CA GLN A 11 -4.93 -22.16 13.64
C GLN A 11 -6.01 -21.10 13.35
N LEU A 12 -7.22 -21.51 12.98
CA LEU A 12 -8.38 -20.60 12.84
C LEU A 12 -8.72 -19.84 14.14
N ASN A 13 -8.39 -20.40 15.31
CA ASN A 13 -8.67 -19.77 16.61
C ASN A 13 -7.73 -18.59 16.93
N TYR A 14 -6.49 -18.60 16.41
CA TYR A 14 -5.56 -17.47 16.58
C TYR A 14 -5.93 -16.29 15.68
N HIS A 15 -6.55 -16.55 14.52
CA HIS A 15 -6.89 -15.53 13.52
C HIS A 15 -8.32 -14.95 13.62
N ARG A 16 -9.14 -15.44 14.55
CA ARG A 16 -10.51 -14.94 14.81
C ARG A 16 -10.80 -14.83 16.30
N PRO A 17 -10.18 -13.89 17.03
CA PRO A 17 -10.65 -13.67 18.37
C PRO A 17 -12.10 -13.14 18.31
N LYS A 18 -13.01 -13.66 19.14
CA LYS A 18 -14.35 -13.08 19.32
C LYS A 18 -14.18 -11.60 19.66
N ILE A 19 -14.54 -10.72 18.74
CA ILE A 19 -14.36 -9.29 18.93
C ILE A 19 -15.51 -8.82 19.83
N ARG A 20 -15.22 -8.65 21.13
CA ARG A 20 -16.12 -7.97 22.06
C ARG A 20 -15.91 -6.47 21.92
N TRP A 21 -16.45 -5.95 20.83
CA TRP A 21 -16.33 -4.55 20.43
C TRP A 21 -16.82 -3.55 21.50
N ASN A 22 -17.65 -3.99 22.45
CA ASN A 22 -18.23 -3.14 23.49
C ASN A 22 -17.45 -3.16 24.82
N GLU A 23 -16.40 -3.97 24.96
CA GLU A 23 -15.69 -4.18 26.24
C GLU A 23 -14.16 -3.97 26.15
N ALA A 24 -13.60 -3.83 24.95
CA ALA A 24 -12.15 -3.72 24.78
C ALA A 24 -11.66 -2.28 25.02
N ARG A 25 -11.10 -2.01 26.19
CA ARG A 25 -10.24 -0.82 26.40
C ARG A 25 -9.20 -0.78 25.29
N ILE A 26 -9.02 0.38 24.64
CA ILE A 26 -7.92 0.56 23.69
C ILE A 26 -6.62 0.24 24.45
N PRO A 27 -5.87 -0.80 24.04
CA PRO A 27 -4.64 -1.14 24.73
C PRO A 27 -3.67 0.04 24.61
N GLN A 28 -2.88 0.24 25.66
CA GLN A 28 -1.84 1.26 25.63
C GLN A 28 -0.90 0.97 24.46
N LEU A 29 -0.71 1.95 23.58
CA LEU A 29 0.22 1.84 22.46
C LEU A 29 1.61 1.43 22.98
N SER A 30 2.26 0.52 22.26
CA SER A 30 3.68 0.23 22.48
C SER A 30 4.53 1.49 22.22
N GLN A 31 5.73 1.56 22.80
CA GLN A 31 6.62 2.70 22.54
C GLN A 31 6.94 2.84 21.05
N GLU A 32 7.12 1.70 20.37
CA GLU A 32 7.39 1.65 18.94
C GLU A 32 6.18 2.18 18.12
N SER A 33 4.96 1.78 18.46
CA SER A 33 3.74 2.33 17.83
C SER A 33 3.54 3.81 18.10
N LYS A 34 3.84 4.30 19.32
CA LYS A 34 3.78 5.74 19.64
C LYS A 34 4.76 6.53 18.78
N GLN A 35 5.99 6.04 18.62
CA GLN A 35 6.97 6.67 17.76
C GLN A 35 6.53 6.64 16.30
N CYS A 36 5.95 5.51 15.86
CA CYS A 36 5.42 5.34 14.52
C CYS A 36 4.37 6.40 14.17
N LEU A 37 3.38 6.60 15.05
CA LEU A 37 2.37 7.64 14.86
C LEU A 37 2.96 9.05 14.86
N ARG A 38 3.93 9.36 15.74
CA ARG A 38 4.59 10.67 15.75
C ARG A 38 5.31 10.95 14.43
N ASN A 39 6.03 9.97 13.90
CA ASN A 39 6.75 10.11 12.64
C ASN A 39 5.78 10.30 11.47
N LEU A 40 4.68 9.55 11.42
CA LEU A 40 3.64 9.72 10.40
C LEU A 40 3.00 11.10 10.47
N VAL A 41 2.63 11.60 11.66
CA VAL A 41 2.06 12.95 11.85
C VAL A 41 3.04 14.05 11.47
N ALA A 42 4.34 13.86 11.75
CA ALA A 42 5.38 14.81 11.39
C ALA A 42 5.74 14.77 9.89
N TYR A 43 5.42 13.68 9.19
CA TYR A 43 5.80 13.49 7.80
C TYR A 43 5.17 14.53 6.88
N ARG A 44 5.98 15.09 5.99
CA ARG A 44 5.54 15.96 4.90
C ARG A 44 6.15 15.43 3.62
N ALA A 45 5.30 15.04 2.68
CA ALA A 45 5.76 14.55 1.38
C ALA A 45 6.61 15.63 0.68
N PRO A 46 7.70 15.25 -0.02
CA PRO A 46 8.48 16.19 -0.83
C PRO A 46 7.60 16.94 -1.82
N LYS A 47 7.90 18.24 -2.04
CA LYS A 47 7.12 19.08 -2.95
C LYS A 47 7.11 18.49 -4.36
N GLN A 48 5.97 17.94 -4.77
CA GLN A 48 5.77 17.41 -6.11
C GLN A 48 5.77 18.55 -7.13
N ARG A 49 6.63 18.45 -8.15
CA ARG A 49 6.77 19.43 -9.22
C ARG A 49 6.06 19.01 -10.52
N LEU A 50 5.79 17.72 -10.67
CA LEU A 50 4.98 17.21 -11.77
C LEU A 50 3.52 17.57 -11.53
N LYS A 51 2.84 17.99 -12.60
CA LYS A 51 1.39 18.13 -12.62
C LYS A 51 0.80 16.89 -13.27
N PHE A 52 -0.34 16.45 -12.76
CA PHE A 52 -1.02 15.25 -13.24
C PHE A 52 -2.43 15.61 -13.71
N PRO A 53 -2.92 15.00 -14.80
CA PRO A 53 -4.32 15.11 -15.18
C PRO A 53 -5.18 14.45 -14.10
N ARG A 54 -6.19 15.17 -13.61
CA ARG A 54 -7.08 14.77 -12.54
C ARG A 54 -7.81 13.47 -12.88
N SER A 55 -8.19 13.26 -14.14
CA SER A 55 -8.83 12.02 -14.60
C SER A 55 -7.94 10.77 -14.52
N ARG A 56 -6.62 10.94 -14.30
CA ARG A 56 -5.66 9.86 -14.08
C ARG A 56 -5.15 9.82 -12.62
N CYS A 57 -5.69 10.65 -11.74
CA CYS A 57 -5.37 10.61 -10.32
C CYS A 57 -6.30 9.64 -9.60
N ALA A 58 -5.76 9.00 -8.57
CA ALA A 58 -6.47 8.11 -7.67
C ALA A 58 -5.92 8.27 -6.25
N ALA A 59 -6.71 7.86 -5.26
CA ALA A 59 -6.29 7.88 -3.87
C ALA A 59 -6.65 6.55 -3.21
N VAL A 60 -5.76 6.08 -2.32
CA VAL A 60 -6.00 4.90 -1.49
C VAL A 60 -5.87 5.27 -0.03
N LEU A 61 -6.71 4.68 0.81
CA LEU A 61 -6.71 4.91 2.25
C LEU A 61 -5.89 3.84 2.96
N VAL A 62 -4.80 4.26 3.59
CA VAL A 62 -4.03 3.44 4.53
C VAL A 62 -4.61 3.65 5.92
N ALA A 63 -5.63 2.85 6.23
CA ALA A 63 -6.32 2.94 7.51
C ALA A 63 -5.61 2.10 8.57
N LEU A 64 -4.91 2.80 9.48
CA LEU A 64 -4.23 2.18 10.62
C LEU A 64 -5.17 2.05 11.81
N PHE A 65 -4.98 1.02 12.63
CA PHE A 65 -5.69 0.88 13.91
C PHE A 65 -4.80 0.17 14.94
N VAL A 66 -5.17 0.30 16.20
CA VAL A 66 -4.42 -0.27 17.32
C VAL A 66 -4.86 -1.72 17.57
N GLY A 67 -3.92 -2.65 17.39
CA GLY A 67 -4.07 -4.06 17.72
C GLY A 67 -4.09 -4.31 19.23
N ARG A 68 -4.38 -5.55 19.62
CA ARG A 68 -4.59 -5.93 21.04
C ARG A 68 -3.36 -5.75 21.91
N GLN A 69 -2.16 -5.73 21.33
CA GLN A 69 -0.90 -5.60 22.05
C GLN A 69 -0.35 -4.17 21.99
N GLY A 70 -1.16 -3.20 21.54
CA GLY A 70 -0.70 -1.83 21.34
C GLY A 70 0.13 -1.62 20.08
N ASP A 71 0.20 -2.64 19.22
CA ASP A 71 0.84 -2.64 17.91
C ASP A 71 -0.07 -2.05 16.82
N LEU A 72 0.52 -1.54 15.73
CA LEU A 72 -0.25 -0.94 14.64
C LEU A 72 -0.52 -1.95 13.53
N TYR A 73 -1.78 -2.04 13.13
CA TYR A 73 -2.24 -2.82 11.99
C TYR A 73 -2.73 -1.91 10.88
N VAL A 74 -2.62 -2.38 9.64
CA VAL A 74 -3.29 -1.80 8.48
C VAL A 74 -4.52 -2.63 8.12
N LEU A 75 -5.62 -1.95 7.78
CA LEU A 75 -6.81 -2.56 7.21
C LEU A 75 -6.64 -2.76 5.70
N LEU A 76 -6.89 -3.97 5.23
CA LEU A 76 -6.79 -4.39 3.83
C LEU A 76 -8.10 -5.06 3.39
N ASN A 77 -8.38 -5.00 2.09
CA ASN A 77 -9.52 -5.67 1.50
C ASN A 77 -9.07 -6.73 0.48
N ARG A 78 -9.91 -7.76 0.32
CA ARG A 78 -9.87 -8.62 -0.86
C ARG A 78 -10.91 -8.09 -1.83
N ARG A 79 -10.47 -7.68 -3.02
CA ARG A 79 -11.34 -7.22 -4.10
C ARG A 79 -12.31 -8.32 -4.51
N SER A 80 -13.54 -7.95 -4.86
CA SER A 80 -14.53 -8.88 -5.39
C SER A 80 -13.97 -9.62 -6.63
N SER A 81 -14.32 -10.89 -6.76
CA SER A 81 -13.93 -11.72 -7.91
C SER A 81 -14.66 -11.32 -9.19
N THR A 82 -15.73 -10.51 -9.11
CA THR A 82 -16.53 -10.05 -10.25
C THR A 82 -15.95 -8.81 -10.93
N LEU A 83 -14.93 -8.17 -10.35
CA LEU A 83 -14.33 -6.97 -10.90
C LEU A 83 -13.50 -7.26 -12.16
N ARG A 84 -13.57 -6.36 -13.14
CA ARG A 84 -12.84 -6.48 -14.42
C ARG A 84 -11.32 -6.42 -14.27
N THR A 85 -10.82 -5.84 -13.19
CA THR A 85 -9.37 -5.66 -12.96
C THR A 85 -9.03 -5.96 -11.51
N TYR A 86 -7.90 -6.65 -11.31
CA TYR A 86 -7.36 -7.04 -9.99
C TYR A 86 -8.35 -7.89 -9.16
N ALA A 87 -9.12 -8.75 -9.82
CA ALA A 87 -10.14 -9.57 -9.18
C ALA A 87 -9.52 -10.51 -8.13
N GLY A 88 -10.05 -10.45 -6.89
CA GLY A 88 -9.53 -11.23 -5.77
C GLY A 88 -8.17 -10.79 -5.24
N ASP A 89 -7.61 -9.68 -5.72
CA ASP A 89 -6.34 -9.15 -5.21
C ASP A 89 -6.52 -8.49 -3.85
N THR A 90 -5.43 -8.50 -3.08
CA THR A 90 -5.32 -7.74 -1.84
C THR A 90 -5.01 -6.29 -2.14
N SER A 91 -5.86 -5.38 -1.67
CA SER A 91 -5.68 -3.94 -1.87
C SER A 91 -6.01 -3.12 -0.63
N LEU A 92 -5.69 -1.83 -0.75
CA LEU A 92 -6.19 -0.78 0.14
C LEU A 92 -7.51 -0.26 -0.44
N PRO A 93 -8.46 0.19 0.40
CA PRO A 93 -9.65 0.87 -0.09
C PRO A 93 -9.27 2.11 -0.89
N GLY A 94 -9.89 2.33 -2.05
CA GLY A 94 -9.55 3.49 -2.87
C GLY A 94 -9.92 3.36 -4.33
N GLY A 95 -9.87 4.50 -5.01
CA GLY A 95 -10.32 4.62 -6.38
C GLY A 95 -9.91 5.94 -7.02
N LYS A 96 -10.52 6.23 -8.17
CA LYS A 96 -10.18 7.40 -8.98
C LYS A 96 -10.73 8.67 -8.34
N VAL A 97 -10.06 9.78 -8.61
CA VAL A 97 -10.58 11.10 -8.24
C VAL A 97 -11.86 11.38 -9.01
N ASP A 98 -12.93 11.72 -8.29
CA ASP A 98 -14.19 12.20 -8.85
C ASP A 98 -14.15 13.72 -9.02
N PRO A 99 -14.83 14.32 -10.03
CA PRO A 99 -14.90 15.79 -10.18
C PRO A 99 -15.41 16.53 -8.93
N THR A 100 -16.24 15.88 -8.10
CA THR A 100 -16.81 16.46 -6.87
C THR A 100 -15.86 16.43 -5.67
N ASP A 101 -14.78 15.64 -5.73
CA ASP A 101 -13.80 15.52 -4.64
C ASP A 101 -13.03 16.85 -4.46
N LYS A 102 -12.99 17.38 -3.24
CA LYS A 102 -12.30 18.67 -2.99
C LYS A 102 -10.80 18.50 -2.79
N SER A 103 -10.36 17.29 -2.46
CA SER A 103 -8.97 16.94 -2.19
C SER A 103 -8.73 15.44 -2.38
N ILE A 104 -7.45 15.04 -2.45
CA ILE A 104 -7.05 13.63 -2.46
C ILE A 104 -7.48 12.88 -1.19
N GLU A 105 -7.50 13.57 -0.04
CA GLU A 105 -8.06 13.00 1.20
C GLU A 105 -9.55 12.73 1.04
N ASP A 106 -10.31 13.66 0.44
CA ASP A 106 -11.75 13.46 0.22
C ASP A 106 -12.02 12.29 -0.72
N THR A 107 -11.21 12.10 -1.78
CA THR A 107 -11.27 10.91 -2.65
C THR A 107 -11.06 9.63 -1.84
N ALA A 108 -9.96 9.52 -1.08
CA ALA A 108 -9.67 8.30 -0.31
C ALA A 108 -10.76 8.00 0.73
N ARG A 109 -11.33 9.04 1.37
CA ARG A 109 -12.42 8.89 2.34
C ARG A 109 -13.75 8.51 1.70
N ARG A 110 -14.07 9.05 0.51
CA ARG A 110 -15.27 8.70 -0.24
C ARG A 110 -15.22 7.23 -0.63
N GLU A 111 -14.14 6.81 -1.28
CA GLU A 111 -13.94 5.43 -1.74
C GLU A 111 -13.95 4.45 -0.55
N ALA A 112 -13.27 4.76 0.55
CA ALA A 112 -13.32 3.91 1.75
C ALA A 112 -14.72 3.86 2.40
N PHE A 113 -15.51 4.93 2.29
CA PHE A 113 -16.90 4.91 2.75
C PHE A 113 -17.77 4.05 1.84
N GLU A 114 -17.62 4.15 0.52
CA GLU A 114 -18.37 3.38 -0.49
C GLU A 114 -18.03 1.89 -0.42
N GLU A 115 -16.75 1.53 -0.36
CA GLU A 115 -16.31 0.14 -0.39
C GLU A 115 -16.53 -0.61 0.95
N ILE A 116 -16.27 0.06 2.08
CA ILE A 116 -16.17 -0.59 3.40
C ILE A 116 -16.94 0.13 4.52
N GLY A 117 -17.71 1.17 4.21
CA GLY A 117 -18.52 1.90 5.19
C GLY A 117 -17.69 2.66 6.23
N LEU A 118 -16.42 2.96 5.95
CA LEU A 118 -15.56 3.66 6.91
C LEU A 118 -16.06 5.12 7.08
N PRO A 119 -16.34 5.60 8.30
CA PRO A 119 -16.85 6.93 8.52
C PRO A 119 -15.92 8.02 7.98
N ARG A 120 -16.52 9.01 7.31
CA ARG A 120 -15.81 10.20 6.82
C ARG A 120 -15.51 11.21 7.93
N ASP A 121 -15.98 10.95 9.16
CA ASP A 121 -15.75 11.77 10.34
C ASP A 121 -14.25 11.82 10.69
N ARG A 122 -13.66 13.00 10.53
CA ARG A 122 -12.25 13.27 10.77
C ARG A 122 -11.87 13.19 12.25
N THR A 123 -12.81 13.26 13.18
CA THR A 123 -12.54 13.09 14.61
C THR A 123 -12.36 11.62 14.98
N LYS A 124 -13.12 10.72 14.31
CA LYS A 124 -13.03 9.27 14.50
C LYS A 124 -11.91 8.63 13.69
N VAL A 125 -11.63 9.21 12.52
CA VAL A 125 -10.64 8.72 11.58
C VAL A 125 -9.70 9.88 11.17
N PRO A 126 -8.90 10.44 12.11
CA PRO A 126 -8.01 11.55 11.82
C PRO A 126 -6.95 11.22 10.77
N LEU A 127 -6.63 12.23 9.96
CA LEU A 127 -5.52 12.19 9.01
C LEU A 127 -4.19 12.21 9.79
N LEU A 128 -3.29 11.31 9.46
CA LEU A 128 -1.90 11.34 9.92
C LEU A 128 -1.02 12.09 8.91
N CYS A 129 -1.04 11.64 7.65
CA CYS A 129 -0.30 12.28 6.56
C CYS A 129 -0.80 11.82 5.19
N ILE A 130 -0.32 12.51 4.15
CA ILE A 130 -0.48 12.14 2.74
C ILE A 130 0.92 11.87 2.19
N LEU A 131 1.11 10.71 1.56
CA LEU A 131 2.39 10.32 0.98
C LEU A 131 2.56 10.92 -0.42
N GLU A 132 3.79 10.85 -0.92
CA GLU A 132 4.08 11.05 -2.33
C GLU A 132 3.32 10.04 -3.22
N PRO A 133 2.96 10.43 -4.46
CA PRO A 133 2.21 9.57 -5.34
C PRO A 133 3.07 8.46 -5.95
N PHE A 134 2.41 7.38 -6.33
CA PHE A 134 2.98 6.23 -7.01
C PHE A 134 2.35 6.05 -8.39
N LEU A 135 3.11 5.49 -9.33
CA LEU A 135 2.63 5.13 -10.65
C LEU A 135 2.01 3.73 -10.63
N ALA A 136 0.74 3.62 -11.01
CA ALA A 136 -0.05 2.40 -11.03
C ALA A 136 -0.65 2.17 -12.42
N ALA A 137 0.07 1.48 -13.32
CA ALA A 137 -0.34 1.35 -14.72
C ALA A 137 -0.78 2.70 -15.33
N GLU A 138 -2.06 2.96 -15.51
CA GLU A 138 -2.56 4.22 -16.10
C GLU A 138 -3.02 5.27 -15.07
N LEU A 139 -2.65 5.11 -13.79
CA LEU A 139 -3.05 6.00 -12.71
C LEU A 139 -1.86 6.50 -11.88
N ILE A 140 -2.04 7.68 -11.29
CA ILE A 140 -1.19 8.26 -10.26
C ILE A 140 -1.93 8.10 -8.94
N VAL A 141 -1.49 7.16 -8.12
CA VAL A 141 -2.17 6.77 -6.88
C VAL A 141 -1.47 7.41 -5.69
N THR A 142 -2.21 8.15 -4.88
CA THR A 142 -1.68 8.82 -3.68
C THR A 142 -2.18 8.13 -2.41
N PRO A 143 -1.28 7.61 -1.55
CA PRO A 143 -1.68 7.02 -0.27
C PRO A 143 -2.03 8.12 0.75
N VAL A 144 -3.19 7.98 1.38
CA VAL A 144 -3.68 8.84 2.46
C VAL A 144 -3.71 8.00 3.74
N VAL A 145 -2.90 8.37 4.73
CA VAL A 145 -2.75 7.59 5.97
C VAL A 145 -3.63 8.18 7.05
N VAL A 146 -4.49 7.36 7.64
CA VAL A 146 -5.40 7.75 8.72
C VAL A 146 -5.27 6.78 9.89
N LEU A 147 -5.68 7.23 11.08
CA LEU A 147 -5.79 6.39 12.26
C LEU A 147 -7.26 6.21 12.62
N ILE A 148 -7.74 4.97 12.68
CA ILE A 148 -9.05 4.65 13.23
C ILE A 148 -8.94 4.67 14.75
N LEU A 149 -9.64 5.62 15.39
CA LEU A 149 -9.75 5.72 16.85
C LEU A 149 -11.01 5.05 17.38
N ASP A 150 -12.03 4.90 16.53
CA ASP A 150 -13.30 4.28 16.92
C ASP A 150 -13.23 2.76 16.79
N ASN A 151 -12.87 2.10 17.89
CA ASN A 151 -12.87 0.64 17.97
C ASN A 151 -14.27 0.03 17.98
N THR A 152 -15.36 0.81 17.92
CA THR A 152 -16.72 0.26 17.78
C THR A 152 -17.15 0.09 16.33
N LEU A 153 -16.35 0.59 15.39
CA LEU A 153 -16.64 0.62 13.97
C LEU A 153 -16.95 -0.78 13.42
N ARG A 154 -18.09 -0.89 12.73
CA ARG A 154 -18.50 -2.06 11.96
C ARG A 154 -18.43 -1.71 10.49
N PRO A 155 -17.40 -2.17 9.75
CA PRO A 155 -17.35 -1.95 8.32
C PRO A 155 -18.59 -2.56 7.65
N ILE A 156 -19.19 -1.84 6.74
CA ILE A 156 -20.30 -2.31 5.90
C ILE A 156 -19.72 -2.48 4.50
N LEU A 157 -19.60 -3.72 4.05
CA LEU A 157 -18.92 -4.01 2.79
C LEU A 157 -19.89 -3.86 1.62
N ASN A 158 -19.46 -3.15 0.60
CA ASN A 158 -20.06 -3.26 -0.72
C ASN A 158 -19.58 -4.57 -1.35
N ALA A 159 -20.45 -5.59 -1.38
CA ALA A 159 -20.09 -6.93 -1.86
C ALA A 159 -19.71 -6.95 -3.36
N ASP A 160 -20.16 -5.97 -4.14
CA ASP A 160 -19.81 -5.85 -5.56
C ASP A 160 -18.33 -5.48 -5.76
N GLU A 161 -17.70 -4.84 -4.77
CA GLU A 161 -16.33 -4.34 -4.83
C GLU A 161 -15.39 -5.05 -3.85
N VAL A 162 -15.89 -5.44 -2.68
CA VAL A 162 -15.11 -6.02 -1.58
C VAL A 162 -15.70 -7.36 -1.14
N ALA A 163 -14.92 -8.43 -1.32
CA ALA A 163 -15.29 -9.76 -0.87
C ALA A 163 -15.08 -9.96 0.64
N SER A 164 -14.02 -9.39 1.20
CA SER A 164 -13.74 -9.47 2.64
C SER A 164 -12.74 -8.42 3.11
N LEU A 165 -12.76 -8.17 4.42
CA LEU A 165 -11.75 -7.38 5.12
C LEU A 165 -10.84 -8.26 5.96
N PHE A 166 -9.58 -7.84 6.05
CA PHE A 166 -8.61 -8.39 6.98
C PHE A 166 -7.58 -7.33 7.36
N SER A 167 -6.70 -7.67 8.29
CA SER A 167 -5.66 -6.77 8.74
C SER A 167 -4.32 -7.47 8.77
N HIS A 168 -3.26 -6.68 8.66
CA HIS A 168 -1.87 -7.14 8.75
C HIS A 168 -1.06 -6.16 9.62
N PRO A 169 -0.10 -6.63 10.45
CA PRO A 169 0.75 -5.73 11.23
C PRO A 169 1.53 -4.79 10.31
N LEU A 170 1.54 -3.48 10.58
CA LEU A 170 2.26 -2.53 9.72
C LEU A 170 3.77 -2.79 9.73
N ILE A 171 4.31 -3.19 10.88
CA ILE A 171 5.74 -3.45 11.06
C ILE A 171 6.26 -4.61 10.20
N SER A 172 5.37 -5.54 9.82
CA SER A 172 5.77 -6.76 9.12
C SER A 172 6.11 -6.53 7.65
N PHE A 173 5.87 -5.32 7.13
CA PHE A 173 6.35 -4.89 5.81
C PHE A 173 7.80 -4.40 5.84
N LEU A 174 8.48 -4.44 6.99
CA LEU A 174 9.90 -4.15 7.13
C LEU A 174 10.76 -5.40 7.38
N SER A 175 10.15 -6.59 7.46
CA SER A 175 10.89 -7.82 7.74
C SER A 175 10.59 -8.92 6.75
N SER A 176 11.60 -9.75 6.50
CA SER A 176 11.49 -10.99 5.73
C SER A 176 10.88 -12.13 6.54
N ASN A 177 10.79 -11.97 7.86
CA ASN A 177 10.22 -12.95 8.78
C ASN A 177 8.73 -12.65 9.06
N PRO A 178 7.89 -13.69 9.23
CA PRO A 178 6.49 -13.50 9.55
C PRO A 178 6.32 -12.82 10.92
N PRO A 179 5.30 -11.97 11.11
CA PRO A 179 5.01 -11.35 12.40
C PRO A 179 4.30 -12.29 13.39
N PHE A 180 4.09 -13.55 13.00
CA PHE A 180 3.42 -14.57 13.79
C PHE A 180 4.40 -15.72 14.04
N PRO A 181 4.33 -16.41 15.19
CA PRO A 181 5.18 -17.57 15.46
C PRO A 181 4.98 -18.61 14.35
N SER A 182 6.03 -18.86 13.56
CA SER A 182 6.08 -20.02 12.68
C SER A 182 6.38 -21.24 13.55
N GLU A 183 5.51 -22.27 13.50
CA GLU A 183 5.91 -23.59 13.98
C GLU A 183 7.16 -24.00 13.15
N PRO A 184 8.29 -24.36 13.80
CA PRO A 184 9.63 -24.43 13.18
C PRO A 184 9.73 -25.19 11.86
N ASP A 185 8.80 -26.12 11.60
CA ASP A 185 8.86 -27.10 10.50
C ASP A 185 7.73 -26.96 9.45
N THR A 186 6.94 -25.88 9.44
CA THR A 186 5.65 -25.88 8.68
C THR A 186 5.50 -24.90 7.52
N LEU A 187 6.45 -23.99 7.28
CA LEU A 187 6.36 -23.08 6.12
C LEU A 187 7.33 -23.52 5.02
N GLU A 188 6.84 -24.33 4.08
CA GLU A 188 7.52 -24.59 2.80
C GLU A 188 7.68 -23.30 1.97
N VAL A 189 6.94 -22.24 2.30
CA VAL A 189 6.90 -20.99 1.54
C VAL A 189 7.38 -19.82 2.41
N PRO A 190 8.41 -19.06 1.97
CA PRO A 190 8.89 -17.89 2.71
C PRO A 190 7.82 -16.80 2.82
N TYR A 191 7.75 -16.15 3.99
CA TYR A 191 6.81 -15.05 4.26
C TYR A 191 6.98 -13.88 3.29
N HIS A 192 8.23 -13.45 3.07
CA HIS A 192 8.56 -12.40 2.12
C HIS A 192 9.35 -12.98 0.95
N THR A 193 8.98 -12.58 -0.26
CA THR A 193 9.75 -12.81 -1.48
C THR A 193 9.80 -11.56 -2.32
N SER A 194 10.86 -11.42 -3.10
CA SER A 194 10.96 -10.36 -4.09
C SER A 194 11.59 -10.86 -5.38
N TYR A 195 11.17 -10.30 -6.50
CA TYR A 195 11.78 -10.57 -7.80
C TYR A 195 11.84 -9.29 -8.63
N ASP A 196 12.84 -9.21 -9.49
CA ASP A 196 13.02 -8.08 -10.40
C ASP A 196 12.23 -8.32 -11.68
N HIS A 197 11.30 -7.41 -11.98
CA HIS A 197 10.54 -7.42 -13.21
C HIS A 197 11.16 -6.45 -14.21
N LYS A 198 11.42 -6.94 -15.42
CA LYS A 198 11.88 -6.11 -16.53
C LYS A 198 10.67 -5.47 -17.20
N GLY A 199 10.49 -4.16 -17.03
CA GLY A 199 9.46 -3.43 -17.76
C GLY A 199 9.91 -3.12 -19.18
N SER A 200 8.92 -2.84 -20.03
CA SER A 200 9.14 -2.50 -21.44
C SER A 200 9.59 -1.05 -21.66
N GLU A 201 9.42 -0.17 -20.67
CA GLU A 201 9.75 1.25 -20.79
C GLU A 201 11.17 1.55 -20.31
N PRO A 202 11.89 2.50 -20.95
CA PRO A 202 13.23 2.92 -20.54
C PRO A 202 13.38 3.32 -19.07
N THR A 203 12.39 4.00 -18.49
CA THR A 203 12.33 4.36 -17.05
C THR A 203 11.74 3.27 -16.17
N MET A 204 11.20 2.21 -16.75
CA MET A 204 10.77 1.01 -16.02
C MET A 204 11.59 -0.21 -16.44
N SER A 205 12.86 -0.02 -16.83
CA SER A 205 13.68 -1.11 -17.37
C SER A 205 13.79 -2.28 -16.40
N THR A 206 13.87 -1.99 -15.09
CA THR A 206 13.78 -2.97 -14.02
C THR A 206 13.15 -2.34 -12.78
N PHE A 207 12.19 -3.02 -12.15
CA PHE A 207 11.68 -2.68 -10.81
C PHE A 207 11.49 -3.94 -9.98
N ARG A 208 11.65 -3.81 -8.66
CA ARG A 208 11.49 -4.93 -7.73
C ARG A 208 10.04 -5.04 -7.28
N VAL A 209 9.48 -6.23 -7.40
CA VAL A 209 8.16 -6.58 -6.91
C VAL A 209 8.32 -7.34 -5.62
N HIS A 210 7.71 -6.83 -4.54
CA HIS A 210 7.66 -7.49 -3.24
C HIS A 210 6.34 -8.24 -3.08
N LYS A 211 6.39 -9.33 -2.33
CA LYS A 211 5.25 -10.18 -1.98
C LYS A 211 5.38 -10.61 -0.52
N PHE A 212 4.35 -10.33 0.27
CA PHE A 212 4.23 -10.70 1.68
C PHE A 212 3.02 -11.61 1.88
N LEU A 213 3.23 -12.79 2.45
CA LEU A 213 2.14 -13.67 2.85
C LEU A 213 1.31 -13.01 3.97
N THR A 214 0.04 -13.35 4.01
CA THR A 214 -0.95 -12.81 4.95
C THR A 214 -1.32 -13.81 6.05
N GLY A 215 -0.90 -15.08 5.90
CA GLY A 215 -1.34 -16.20 6.73
C GLY A 215 -2.78 -16.62 6.43
N ARG A 216 -3.36 -16.13 5.32
CA ARG A 216 -4.77 -16.33 4.94
C ARG A 216 -4.90 -16.93 3.54
N GLU A 217 -3.79 -17.36 2.95
CA GLU A 217 -3.71 -17.91 1.60
C GLU A 217 -4.58 -19.15 1.42
N ALA A 218 -4.64 -20.04 2.42
CA ALA A 218 -5.54 -21.19 2.42
C ALA A 218 -7.03 -20.80 2.34
N GLY A 219 -7.39 -19.59 2.78
CA GLY A 219 -8.73 -19.01 2.63
C GLY A 219 -8.96 -18.26 1.32
N GLY A 220 -8.03 -18.37 0.36
CA GLY A 220 -8.09 -17.70 -0.93
C GLY A 220 -7.74 -16.21 -0.88
N ILE A 221 -7.17 -15.70 0.22
CA ILE A 221 -6.61 -14.34 0.26
C ILE A 221 -5.27 -14.35 -0.45
N LYS A 222 -5.12 -13.51 -1.48
CA LYS A 222 -3.83 -13.37 -2.15
C LYS A 222 -2.84 -12.63 -1.25
N PRO A 223 -1.53 -12.93 -1.34
CA PRO A 223 -0.48 -12.19 -0.66
C PRO A 223 -0.56 -10.68 -0.94
N VAL A 224 -0.03 -9.84 -0.05
CA VAL A 224 0.15 -8.41 -0.33
C VAL A 224 1.31 -8.30 -1.32
N PHE A 225 1.05 -7.84 -2.54
CA PHE A 225 2.06 -7.81 -3.59
C PHE A 225 2.05 -6.51 -4.41
N GLY A 226 3.10 -6.30 -5.20
CA GLY A 226 3.15 -5.23 -6.19
C GLY A 226 3.06 -3.85 -5.56
N LEU A 227 2.16 -3.02 -6.09
CA LEU A 227 2.03 -1.63 -5.67
C LEU A 227 1.55 -1.49 -4.22
N THR A 228 0.61 -2.32 -3.78
CA THR A 228 0.15 -2.35 -2.39
C THR A 228 1.32 -2.61 -1.46
N ALA A 229 2.16 -3.60 -1.77
CA ALA A 229 3.37 -3.90 -0.99
C ALA A 229 4.34 -2.71 -0.96
N ALA A 230 4.60 -2.07 -2.11
CA ALA A 230 5.48 -0.90 -2.19
C ALA A 230 4.99 0.28 -1.33
N MET A 231 3.67 0.53 -1.31
CA MET A 231 3.07 1.56 -0.45
C MET A 231 3.18 1.18 1.03
N MET A 232 2.95 -0.08 1.39
CA MET A 232 3.05 -0.55 2.78
C MET A 232 4.48 -0.49 3.30
N ILE A 233 5.47 -0.90 2.50
CA ILE A 233 6.90 -0.72 2.82
C ILE A 233 7.15 0.77 3.11
N ARG A 234 6.72 1.67 2.21
CA ARG A 234 6.97 3.10 2.37
C ARG A 234 6.33 3.70 3.63
N VAL A 235 5.06 3.36 3.92
CA VAL A 235 4.37 3.81 5.13
C VAL A 235 5.07 3.28 6.38
N ALA A 236 5.46 2.01 6.38
CA ALA A 236 6.15 1.40 7.51
C ALA A 236 7.55 2.01 7.71
N THR A 237 8.31 2.28 6.65
CA THR A 237 9.63 2.93 6.72
C THR A 237 9.54 4.32 7.33
N ILE A 238 8.57 5.13 6.88
CA ILE A 238 8.32 6.47 7.45
C ILE A 238 7.92 6.36 8.92
N GLY A 239 6.93 5.50 9.22
CA GLY A 239 6.41 5.33 10.55
C GLY A 239 7.49 4.85 11.52
N TYR A 240 8.04 3.67 11.30
CA TYR A 240 9.03 3.10 12.22
C TYR A 240 10.41 3.76 12.14
N GLY A 241 10.64 4.66 11.18
CA GLY A 241 11.90 5.41 11.05
C GLY A 241 13.10 4.52 10.77
N ARG A 242 12.90 3.38 10.09
CA ARG A 242 13.95 2.41 9.74
C ARG A 242 13.70 1.77 8.39
N GLU A 243 14.79 1.36 7.74
CA GLU A 243 14.73 0.62 6.48
C GLU A 243 14.32 -0.86 6.70
N PRO A 244 13.75 -1.53 5.69
CA PRO A 244 13.49 -2.97 5.74
C PRO A 244 14.76 -3.82 5.83
N ASP A 245 14.64 -5.07 6.30
CA ASP A 245 15.75 -6.05 6.30
C ASP A 245 16.08 -6.66 4.93
N PHE A 246 15.49 -6.09 3.87
CA PHE A 246 15.67 -6.50 2.48
C PHE A 246 15.79 -5.27 1.57
N GLU A 247 16.37 -5.48 0.39
CA GLU A 247 16.50 -4.42 -0.61
C GLU A 247 15.17 -4.11 -1.31
N VAL A 248 14.71 -2.86 -1.21
CA VAL A 248 13.42 -2.38 -1.79
C VAL A 248 13.49 -2.13 -3.31
N HIS A 249 14.68 -1.84 -3.83
CA HIS A 249 14.87 -1.45 -5.22
C HIS A 249 16.01 -2.24 -5.85
N PRO A 250 15.92 -2.58 -7.15
CA PRO A 250 17.05 -3.14 -7.86
C PRO A 250 18.15 -2.08 -8.02
N PRO A 251 19.42 -2.49 -8.21
CA PRO A 251 20.49 -1.57 -8.52
C PRO A 251 20.14 -0.70 -9.73
N ASN A 252 20.43 0.61 -9.65
CA ASN A 252 20.16 1.58 -10.71
C ASN A 252 18.68 1.74 -11.11
N ALA A 253 17.73 1.40 -10.22
CA ALA A 253 16.31 1.66 -10.45
C ALA A 253 16.04 3.14 -10.77
N SER A 254 15.12 3.38 -11.69
CA SER A 254 14.62 4.75 -11.92
C SER A 254 13.74 5.18 -10.76
N THR A 255 13.82 6.46 -10.42
CA THR A 255 13.00 7.06 -9.37
C THR A 255 11.52 7.04 -9.75
N THR A 256 10.62 7.10 -8.76
CA THR A 256 9.17 7.23 -9.00
C THR A 256 8.85 8.48 -9.82
N THR A 257 9.55 9.59 -9.60
CA THR A 257 9.40 10.82 -10.38
C THR A 257 9.78 10.64 -11.84
N GLU A 258 10.90 9.98 -12.13
CA GLU A 258 11.31 9.67 -13.52
C GLU A 258 10.27 8.78 -14.22
N ARG A 259 9.76 7.76 -13.51
CA ARG A 259 8.71 6.87 -14.01
C ARG A 259 7.41 7.61 -14.33
N MET A 260 6.94 8.47 -13.42
CA MET A 260 5.73 9.27 -13.63
C MET A 260 5.91 10.28 -14.77
N ALA A 261 7.06 10.96 -14.84
CA ALA A 261 7.36 11.90 -15.92
C ALA A 261 7.38 11.21 -17.30
N TRP A 262 7.94 9.99 -17.36
CA TRP A 262 7.90 9.19 -18.58
C TRP A 262 6.49 8.77 -18.96
N ALA A 263 5.70 8.26 -18.00
CA ALA A 263 4.33 7.85 -18.23
C ALA A 263 3.48 9.00 -18.78
N LEU A 264 3.61 10.18 -18.17
CA LEU A 264 2.99 11.42 -18.60
C LEU A 264 3.26 11.75 -20.08
N LEU A 265 4.50 11.57 -20.54
CA LEU A 265 4.92 11.91 -21.90
C LEU A 265 4.69 10.81 -22.94
N ASN A 266 4.62 9.55 -22.54
CA ASN A 266 4.72 8.42 -23.48
C ASN A 266 3.53 7.46 -23.46
N ARG A 267 2.76 7.39 -22.36
CA ARG A 267 1.58 6.50 -22.31
C ARG A 267 0.38 7.19 -22.97
N PRO A 268 -0.31 6.55 -23.94
CA PRO A 268 -1.41 7.18 -24.67
C PRO A 268 -2.51 7.75 -23.77
N ALA A 269 -2.92 7.01 -22.74
CA ALA A 269 -3.96 7.44 -21.80
C ALA A 269 -3.56 8.71 -21.01
N PHE A 270 -2.31 8.81 -20.59
CA PHE A 270 -1.81 10.00 -19.89
C PHE A 270 -1.64 11.18 -20.82
N ARG A 271 -1.09 10.97 -22.01
CA ARG A 271 -0.91 12.03 -23.02
C ARG A 271 -2.24 12.67 -23.38
N LYS A 272 -3.23 11.85 -23.73
CA LYS A 272 -4.57 12.31 -24.09
C LYS A 272 -5.18 13.13 -22.94
N ALA A 273 -5.13 12.62 -21.72
CA ALA A 273 -5.65 13.32 -20.55
C ALA A 273 -4.90 14.64 -20.25
N CYS A 274 -3.58 14.69 -20.46
CA CYS A 274 -2.81 15.93 -20.30
C CYS A 274 -3.19 16.98 -21.34
N GLU A 275 -3.43 16.58 -22.58
CA GLU A 275 -3.88 17.45 -23.67
C GLU A 275 -5.29 17.98 -23.39
N GLU A 276 -6.23 17.11 -23.01
CA GLU A 276 -7.62 17.45 -22.69
C GLU A 276 -7.75 18.37 -21.46
N GLU A 277 -6.93 18.16 -20.44
CA GLU A 277 -6.98 18.93 -19.18
C GLU A 277 -5.99 20.11 -19.13
N GLY A 278 -5.25 20.38 -20.22
CA GLY A 278 -4.30 21.50 -20.30
C GLY A 278 -3.14 21.42 -19.30
N VAL A 279 -2.66 20.21 -19.00
CA VAL A 279 -1.60 19.96 -18.00
C VAL A 279 -0.25 20.47 -18.53
N ASP A 280 0.46 21.28 -17.74
CA ASP A 280 1.82 21.74 -18.09
C ASP A 280 2.87 20.61 -17.94
N MET A 281 3.45 20.23 -19.07
CA MET A 281 4.38 19.11 -19.19
C MET A 281 5.87 19.53 -19.21
N ARG A 282 6.20 20.83 -19.07
CA ARG A 282 7.59 21.32 -19.13
C ARG A 282 8.50 20.63 -18.12
N THR A 283 8.02 20.46 -16.89
CA THR A 283 8.79 19.78 -15.84
C THR A 283 9.00 18.30 -16.17
N ALA A 284 7.98 17.61 -16.70
CA ALA A 284 8.10 16.20 -17.09
C ALA A 284 9.17 16.03 -18.20
N LYS A 285 9.17 16.91 -19.21
CA LYS A 285 10.17 16.92 -20.29
C LYS A 285 11.59 17.02 -19.74
N ARG A 286 11.85 18.01 -18.88
CA ARG A 286 13.17 18.20 -18.25
C ARG A 286 13.62 16.95 -17.46
N VAL A 287 12.72 16.36 -16.67
CA VAL A 287 13.03 15.15 -15.88
C VAL A 287 13.45 13.99 -16.80
N VAL A 288 12.72 13.77 -17.90
CA VAL A 288 13.04 12.69 -18.85
C VAL A 288 14.33 12.97 -19.62
N GLU A 289 14.59 14.21 -20.04
CA GLU A 289 15.85 14.60 -20.69
C GLU A 289 17.07 14.35 -19.79
N GLU A 290 16.98 14.74 -18.51
CA GLU A 290 18.03 14.49 -17.51
C GLU A 290 18.25 12.99 -17.28
N PHE A 291 17.18 12.22 -17.18
CA PHE A 291 17.24 10.76 -17.07
C PHE A 291 17.96 10.14 -18.27
N MET A 292 17.58 10.50 -19.50
CA MET A 292 18.19 9.97 -20.72
C MET A 292 19.68 10.33 -20.83
N LYS A 293 20.06 11.53 -20.40
CA LYS A 293 21.47 11.95 -20.32
C LYS A 293 22.27 11.09 -19.34
N LYS A 294 21.71 10.79 -18.16
CA LYS A 294 22.34 9.90 -17.17
C LYS A 294 22.50 8.48 -17.70
N LYS A 295 21.46 7.95 -18.37
CA LYS A 295 21.47 6.61 -18.96
C LYS A 295 22.57 6.46 -20.03
N ARG A 296 22.65 7.39 -20.99
CA ARG A 296 23.69 7.39 -22.04
C ARG A 296 25.10 7.43 -21.48
N ARG A 297 25.35 8.21 -20.43
CA ARG A 297 26.67 8.27 -19.77
C ARG A 297 27.08 6.93 -19.16
N LYS A 298 26.15 6.21 -18.53
CA LYS A 298 26.42 4.89 -17.95
C LYS A 298 26.69 3.83 -19.03
N GLU A 299 25.91 3.85 -20.11
CA GLU A 299 26.09 2.92 -21.24
C GLU A 299 27.41 3.17 -21.99
N GLY A 300 27.85 4.43 -22.10
CA GLY A 300 29.15 4.80 -22.68
C GLY A 300 30.34 4.43 -21.80
N ALA A 301 30.22 4.54 -20.47
CA ALA A 301 31.27 4.16 -19.52
C ALA A 301 31.45 2.65 -19.36
N SER A 302 30.45 1.83 -19.70
CA SER A 302 30.53 0.36 -19.66
C SER A 302 31.15 -0.26 -20.91
N LYS A 303 31.53 0.56 -21.91
CA LYS A 303 32.13 0.12 -23.19
C LYS A 303 33.63 0.45 -23.30
N LEU A 304 34.23 0.98 -22.24
CA LEU A 304 35.67 1.24 -22.07
C LEU A 304 36.19 0.32 -20.97
#